data_AF-R7HGA3-F1
#
_entry.id   AF-R7HGA3-F1
#
_cell.length_a   1.000
_cell.length_b   1.000
_cell.length_c   1.000
_cell.angle_alpha   90.00
_cell.angle_beta   90.00
_cell.angle_gamma   90.00
#
_symmetry.space_group_name_H-M   'P 1'
#
loop_
_entity.id
_entity.type
_entity.pdbx_description
1 polymer ?
#
loop_
_entity_poly.entity_id
_entity_poly.type
_entity_poly.pdbx_seq_one_letter_code
_entity_poly.pdbx_strand_id
1 'polypeptide(L)'
;MIKIMGIIIFFKIILDLVMTKNNVLISLLKGLIEVTSGLNTLIIVNTKDIIKEIISYIIISFMGFSIHMQISTILENYNINYKYFYLSRLFLIILGIIIILIL
;
A
#
# COMPACT_ATOMS: atom_id res chain seq x y z
N MET A 1 7.28 -18.24 -6.96
CA MET A 1 8.18 -17.19 -6.42
C MET A 1 8.57 -16.14 -7.45
N ILE A 2 9.09 -16.52 -8.63
CA ILE A 2 9.53 -15.57 -9.68
C ILE A 2 8.40 -14.60 -10.12
N LYS A 3 7.18 -15.12 -10.35
CA LYS A 3 6.01 -14.29 -10.69
C LYS A 3 5.70 -13.23 -9.61
N ILE A 4 5.88 -13.59 -8.35
CA ILE A 4 5.52 -12.75 -7.18
C ILE A 4 6.50 -11.59 -7.05
N MET A 5 7.81 -11.87 -7.07
CA MET A 5 8.85 -10.84 -7.02
C MET A 5 8.86 -9.97 -8.28
N GLY A 6 8.56 -10.55 -9.45
CA GLY A 6 8.44 -9.81 -10.72
C GLY A 6 7.36 -8.73 -10.67
N ILE A 7 6.22 -9.00 -10.03
CA ILE A 7 5.14 -8.00 -9.86
C ILE A 7 5.62 -6.80 -9.04
N ILE A 8 6.33 -7.03 -7.93
CA ILE A 8 6.85 -5.94 -7.08
C ILE A 8 7.84 -5.07 -7.87
N ILE A 9 8.77 -5.71 -8.58
CA ILE A 9 9.77 -5.01 -9.39
C ILE A 9 9.09 -4.20 -10.51
N PHE A 10 8.08 -4.77 -11.17
CA PHE A 10 7.31 -4.09 -12.21
C PHE A 10 6.67 -2.79 -11.68
N PHE A 11 5.95 -2.86 -10.56
CA PHE A 11 5.33 -1.69 -9.96
C PHE A 11 6.37 -0.66 -9.49
N LYS A 12 7.48 -1.12 -8.92
CA LYS A 12 8.58 -0.23 -8.52
C LYS A 12 9.17 0.54 -9.70
N ILE A 13 9.44 -0.14 -10.83
CA ILE A 13 9.95 0.52 -12.05
C ILE A 13 8.97 1.58 -12.54
N ILE A 14 7.66 1.28 -12.56
CA ILE A 14 6.64 2.27 -12.96
C ILE A 14 6.66 3.49 -12.05
N LEU A 15 6.75 3.28 -10.73
CA LEU A 15 6.80 4.37 -9.76
C LEU A 15 8.03 5.26 -9.94
N ASP A 16 9.19 4.65 -10.15
CA ASP A 16 10.46 5.38 -10.33
C ASP A 16 10.44 6.22 -11.63
N LEU A 17 9.71 5.79 -12.66
CA LEU A 17 9.55 6.55 -13.91
C LEU A 17 8.54 7.70 -13.80
N VAL A 18 7.43 7.51 -13.08
CA VAL A 18 6.28 8.45 -13.11
C VAL A 18 6.28 9.42 -11.93
N MET A 19 6.74 8.98 -10.75
CA MET A 19 6.55 9.72 -9.50
C MET A 19 7.88 10.06 -8.83
N THR A 20 8.64 11.01 -9.40
CA THR A 20 9.98 11.35 -8.89
C THR A 20 9.98 12.37 -7.75
N LYS A 21 8.90 13.13 -7.56
CA LYS A 21 8.80 14.15 -6.50
C LYS A 21 8.50 13.51 -5.14
N ASN A 22 8.97 14.15 -4.07
CA ASN A 22 8.72 13.73 -2.69
C ASN A 22 7.78 14.73 -2.01
N ASN A 23 6.52 14.33 -1.85
CA ASN A 23 5.55 15.03 -1.02
C ASN A 23 4.59 14.01 -0.40
N VAL A 24 3.80 14.44 0.58
CA VAL A 24 2.87 13.59 1.33
C VAL A 24 1.94 12.79 0.42
N LEU A 25 1.32 13.47 -0.54
CA LEU A 25 0.36 12.86 -1.45
C LEU A 25 1.02 11.80 -2.34
N ILE A 26 2.21 12.09 -2.84
CA ILE A 26 2.98 11.15 -3.67
C ILE A 26 3.44 9.97 -2.83
N SER A 27 3.81 10.16 -1.56
CA SER A 27 4.11 9.04 -0.67
C SER A 27 2.92 8.10 -0.47
N LEU A 28 1.72 8.66 -0.28
CA LEU A 28 0.48 7.88 -0.22
C LEU A 28 0.23 7.14 -1.55
N LEU A 29 0.28 7.83 -2.69
CA LEU A 29 0.06 7.22 -4.01
C LEU A 29 1.09 6.12 -4.32
N LYS A 30 2.38 6.37 -4.03
CA LYS A 30 3.44 5.37 -4.11
C LYS A 30 3.10 4.16 -3.26
N GLY A 31 2.70 4.36 -2.00
CA GLY A 31 2.36 3.28 -1.08
C GLY A 31 1.12 2.48 -1.49
N LEU A 32 0.13 3.13 -2.10
CA LEU A 32 -1.04 2.44 -2.69
C LEU A 32 -0.66 1.60 -3.90
N ILE A 33 0.46 1.86 -4.57
CA ILE A 33 0.96 1.07 -5.68
C ILE A 33 1.95 0.00 -5.19
N GLU A 34 2.96 0.40 -4.43
CA GLU A 34 4.00 -0.45 -3.85
C GLU A 34 4.40 0.07 -2.46
N VAL A 35 4.18 -0.78 -1.44
CA VAL A 35 4.26 -0.43 -0.02
C VAL A 35 5.60 0.16 0.37
N THR A 36 6.70 -0.50 -0.03
CA THR A 36 8.04 -0.12 0.44
C THR A 36 8.46 1.24 -0.12
N SER A 37 8.14 1.51 -1.39
CA SER A 37 8.40 2.79 -2.05
C SER A 37 7.61 3.92 -1.39
N GLY A 38 6.35 3.69 -1.06
CA GLY A 38 5.53 4.66 -0.33
C GLY A 38 6.10 5.03 1.03
N LEU A 39 6.35 4.02 1.88
CA LEU A 39 6.87 4.23 3.23
C LEU A 39 8.25 4.89 3.22
N ASN A 40 9.15 4.45 2.34
CA ASN A 40 10.48 5.05 2.21
C ASN A 40 10.43 6.54 1.86
N THR A 41 9.51 6.95 0.98
CA THR A 41 9.33 8.37 0.68
C THR A 41 8.69 9.14 1.84
N LEU A 42 7.75 8.53 2.56
CA LEU A 42 7.05 9.17 3.68
C LEU A 42 8.00 9.55 4.83
N ILE A 43 9.03 8.73 5.07
CA ILE A 43 10.08 9.00 6.07
C ILE A 43 10.74 10.36 5.80
N ILE A 44 11.05 10.65 4.53
CA ILE A 44 11.82 11.81 4.08
C ILE A 44 10.96 13.09 4.04
N VAL A 45 9.64 12.96 3.86
CA VAL A 45 8.74 14.11 3.77
C VAL A 45 8.63 14.82 5.13
N ASN A 46 8.86 16.14 5.16
CA ASN A 46 8.70 16.93 6.36
C ASN A 46 7.22 17.25 6.62
N THR A 47 6.59 16.50 7.54
CA THR A 47 5.22 16.70 8.00
C THR A 47 5.03 16.23 9.43
N LYS A 48 3.92 16.59 10.06
CA LYS A 48 3.57 16.18 11.43
C LYS A 48 3.54 14.65 11.56
N ASP A 49 4.02 14.14 12.69
CA ASP A 49 4.12 12.71 12.93
C ASP A 49 2.75 12.00 12.87
N ILE A 50 1.70 12.62 13.40
CA ILE A 50 0.33 12.08 13.32
C ILE A 50 -0.14 11.86 11.86
N ILE A 51 0.29 12.71 10.93
CA ILE A 51 -0.03 12.55 9.50
C ILE A 51 0.75 11.37 8.92
N LYS A 52 2.04 11.24 9.27
CA LYS A 52 2.87 10.11 8.86
C LYS A 52 2.33 8.79 9.40
N GLU A 53 1.84 8.78 10.63
CA GLU A 53 1.24 7.61 11.27
C GLU A 53 -0.02 7.16 10.54
N ILE A 54 -0.99 8.07 10.32
CA ILE A 54 -2.22 7.78 9.59
C ILE A 54 -1.91 7.27 8.18
N ILE A 55 -1.00 7.91 7.45
CA ILE A 55 -0.64 7.50 6.08
C ILE A 55 0.07 6.14 6.08
N SER A 56 1.00 5.92 7.01
CA SER A 56 1.68 4.62 7.14
C SER A 56 0.68 3.51 7.41
N TYR A 57 -0.28 3.77 8.30
CA TYR A 57 -1.36 2.83 8.61
C TYR A 57 -2.21 2.50 7.39
N ILE A 58 -2.62 3.50 6.60
CA ILE A 58 -3.36 3.30 5.35
C ILE A 58 -2.56 2.44 4.38
N ILE A 59 -1.28 2.78 4.15
CA ILE A 59 -0.41 2.07 3.20
C ILE A 59 -0.25 0.59 3.61
N ILE A 60 0.06 0.34 4.89
CA ILE A 60 0.28 -1.03 5.41
C ILE A 60 -1.03 -1.84 5.37
N SER A 61 -2.13 -1.23 5.78
CA SER A 61 -3.44 -1.90 5.84
C SER A 61 -3.99 -2.20 4.44
N PHE A 62 -3.72 -1.34 3.46
CA PHE A 62 -4.07 -1.56 2.06
C PHE A 62 -3.16 -2.60 1.40
N MET A 63 -1.88 -2.69 1.76
CA MET A 63 -0.85 -3.58 1.17
C MET A 63 -0.41 -3.24 -0.26
N GLY A 64 -0.96 -2.19 -0.89
CA GLY A 64 -0.55 -1.74 -2.22
C GLY A 64 -1.01 -2.65 -3.37
N PHE A 65 -1.18 -2.08 -4.57
CA PHE A 65 -1.66 -2.83 -5.75
C PHE A 65 -0.75 -3.98 -6.15
N SER A 66 0.57 -3.85 -5.91
CA SER A 66 1.52 -4.93 -6.16
C SER A 66 1.17 -6.19 -5.37
N ILE A 67 0.79 -6.07 -4.09
CA ILE A 67 0.41 -7.22 -3.26
C ILE A 67 -1.01 -7.67 -3.59
N HIS A 68 -1.94 -6.76 -3.88
CA HIS A 68 -3.27 -7.13 -4.34
C HIS A 68 -3.24 -8.05 -5.57
N MET A 69 -2.39 -7.74 -6.56
CA MET A 69 -2.22 -8.57 -7.75
C MET A 69 -1.55 -9.92 -7.42
N GLN A 70 -0.59 -9.95 -6.48
CA GLN A 70 -0.01 -11.22 -6.03
C GLN A 70 -1.08 -12.10 -5.35
N ILE A 71 -1.88 -11.53 -4.45
CA ILE A 71 -2.94 -12.23 -3.72
C ILE A 71 -4.03 -12.71 -4.68
N SER A 72 -4.45 -11.90 -5.66
CA SER A 72 -5.46 -12.34 -6.62
C SER A 72 -5.02 -13.59 -7.37
N THR A 73 -3.76 -13.64 -7.83
CA THR A 73 -3.22 -14.82 -8.52
C THR A 73 -3.10 -16.04 -7.60
N ILE A 74 -2.86 -15.84 -6.30
CA ILE A 74 -2.82 -16.94 -5.32
C ILE A 74 -4.24 -17.47 -5.10
N LEU A 75 -5.20 -16.59 -4.82
CA LEU A 75 -6.59 -16.97 -4.51
C LEU A 75 -7.30 -17.64 -5.69
N GLU A 76 -6.97 -17.25 -6.91
CA GLU A 76 -7.46 -17.88 -8.14
C GLU A 76 -7.14 -19.38 -8.18
N ASN A 77 -5.94 -19.78 -7.74
CA ASN A 77 -5.55 -21.21 -7.67
C ASN A 77 -6.41 -22.03 -6.69
N TYR A 78 -7.09 -21.37 -5.75
CA TYR A 78 -7.95 -21.99 -4.74
C TYR A 78 -9.44 -21.73 -5.00
N ASN A 79 -9.81 -21.10 -6.12
CA ASN A 79 -11.18 -20.66 -6.41
C ASN A 79 -11.79 -19.76 -5.31
N ILE A 80 -10.95 -19.01 -4.59
CA ILE A 80 -11.41 -18.07 -3.55
C ILE A 80 -11.63 -16.71 -4.20
N ASN A 81 -12.78 -16.09 -3.93
CA ASN A 81 -13.09 -14.78 -4.51
C ASN A 81 -12.28 -13.67 -3.83
N TYR A 82 -11.42 -13.00 -4.62
CA TYR A 82 -10.61 -11.85 -4.21
C TYR A 82 -11.41 -10.71 -3.56
N LYS A 83 -12.69 -10.54 -3.91
CA LYS A 83 -13.57 -9.51 -3.34
C LYS A 83 -13.58 -9.52 -1.80
N TYR A 84 -13.60 -10.70 -1.18
CA TYR A 84 -13.63 -10.81 0.28
C TYR A 84 -12.34 -10.30 0.93
N PHE A 85 -11.19 -10.61 0.32
CA PHE A 85 -9.91 -10.04 0.74
C PHE A 85 -9.91 -8.52 0.60
N TYR A 86 -10.30 -7.98 -0.55
CA TYR A 86 -10.32 -6.54 -0.78
C TYR A 86 -11.22 -5.80 0.21
N LEU A 87 -12.45 -6.28 0.44
CA LEU A 87 -13.38 -5.68 1.39
C LEU A 87 -12.83 -5.71 2.81
N SER A 88 -12.20 -6.82 3.24
CA SER A 88 -11.59 -6.90 4.58
C SER A 88 -10.50 -5.83 4.80
N ARG A 89 -9.74 -5.49 3.75
CA ARG A 89 -8.69 -4.46 3.81
C ARG A 89 -9.29 -3.06 3.97
N LEU A 90 -10.39 -2.75 3.28
CA LEU A 90 -11.09 -1.49 3.44
C LEU A 90 -11.68 -1.33 4.85
N PHE A 91 -12.30 -2.38 5.39
CA PHE A 91 -12.78 -2.37 6.77
C PHE A 91 -11.65 -2.16 7.78
N LEU A 92 -10.51 -2.82 7.59
CA LEU A 92 -9.35 -2.65 8.45
C LEU A 92 -8.85 -1.20 8.46
N ILE A 93 -8.73 -0.57 7.29
CA ILE A 93 -8.30 0.83 7.18
C ILE A 93 -9.22 1.75 7.99
N ILE A 94 -10.53 1.62 7.81
CA ILE A 94 -11.51 2.47 8.52
C ILE A 94 -11.39 2.28 10.03
N LEU A 95 -11.34 1.03 10.49
CA LEU A 95 -11.28 0.71 11.91
C LEU A 95 -10.01 1.27 12.56
N GLY A 96 -8.84 1.10 11.96
CA GLY A 96 -7.62 1.58 12.59
C GLY A 96 -7.40 3.08 12.51
N ILE A 97 -7.95 3.77 11.50
CA ILE A 97 -7.97 5.24 11.52
C ILE A 97 -8.79 5.73 12.72
N ILE A 98 -9.94 5.11 13.00
CA ILE A 98 -10.75 5.44 14.18
C ILE A 98 -9.93 5.22 15.46
N ILE A 99 -9.21 4.10 15.56
CA ILE A 99 -8.37 3.78 16.72
C ILE A 99 -7.24 4.81 16.90
N ILE A 100 -6.52 5.17 15.83
CA ILE A 100 -5.43 6.16 15.86
C ILE A 100 -5.94 7.53 16.29
N LEU A 101 -7.17 7.91 15.93
CA LEU A 101 -7.74 9.21 16.32
C LEU A 101 -8.21 9.26 17.78
N ILE A 102 -8.44 8.11 18.42
CA ILE A 102 -8.89 8.02 19.82
C ILE A 102 -7.70 7.98 20.80
N LEU A 103 -6.59 7.37 20.37
CA LEU A 103 -5.34 7.28 21.14
C LEU A 103 -4.54 8.59 21.09
#